data_AF-A0A845SVR8-F1
#
_entry.id   AF-A0A845SVR8-F1
#
_cell.length_a   1.000
_cell.length_b   1.000
_cell.length_c   1.000
_cell.angle_alpha   90.00
_cell.angle_beta   90.00
_cell.angle_gamma   90.00
#
_symmetry.space_group_name_H-M   'P 1'
#
loop_
_entity.id
_entity.type
_entity.pdbx_description
1 polymer ?
#
loop_
_entity_poly.entity_id
_entity_poly.type
_entity_poly.pdbx_seq_one_letter_code
_entity_poly.pdbx_strand_id
1 'polypeptide(L)'
;MHSSKLLTALSDRFDALAGRVDAAGHERVAQSRFDHQLFQTRGTRLDDYLAESRQTLQRLTLTVEQGHTERVAWLAQRLIDQMTALARELATLDLRRGQPAKAAPVDYYARLNEHQDYERRLVTMIRDRDSLRQSTGDSARQQQLQQEIAALEGRLARCRQALARIERLIERRENGLDAGW
;
A
#
# COMPACT_ATOMS: atom_id res chain seq x y z
N MET A 1 -30.73 22.52 30.49
CA MET A 1 -29.33 23.01 30.54
C MET A 1 -28.30 21.97 30.10
N HIS A 2 -28.48 20.67 30.31
CA HIS A 2 -27.50 19.64 29.91
C HIS A 2 -27.33 19.50 28.39
N SER A 3 -28.41 19.59 27.61
CA SER A 3 -28.39 19.44 26.14
C SER A 3 -27.57 20.53 25.44
N SER A 4 -27.65 21.77 25.93
CA SER A 4 -26.90 22.92 25.39
C SER A 4 -25.39 22.80 25.67
N LYS A 5 -25.00 22.32 26.86
CA LYS A 5 -23.58 22.08 27.18
C LYS A 5 -22.96 20.96 26.33
N LEU A 6 -23.71 19.89 26.08
CA LEU A 6 -23.27 18.79 25.22
C LEU A 6 -23.13 19.21 23.76
N LEU A 7 -24.07 20.02 23.23
CA LEU A 7 -23.95 20.59 21.88
C LEU A 7 -22.71 21.47 21.74
N THR A 8 -22.43 22.31 22.76
CA THR A 8 -21.25 23.20 22.75
C THR A 8 -19.97 22.37 22.69
N ALA A 9 -19.82 21.36 23.56
CA ALA A 9 -18.64 20.49 23.57
C ALA A 9 -18.47 19.70 22.25
N LEU A 10 -19.57 19.33 21.60
CA LEU A 10 -19.53 18.61 20.32
C LEU A 10 -19.14 19.54 19.17
N SER A 11 -19.60 20.80 19.19
CA SER A 11 -19.15 21.85 18.26
C SER A 11 -17.65 22.13 18.42
N ASP A 12 -17.17 22.34 19.65
CA ASP A 12 -15.75 22.62 19.92
C ASP A 12 -14.85 21.50 19.41
N ARG A 13 -15.29 20.24 19.59
CA ARG A 13 -14.55 19.07 19.11
C ARG A 13 -14.60 18.93 17.59
N PHE A 14 -15.69 19.36 16.97
CA PHE A 14 -15.80 19.44 15.51
C PHE A 14 -14.89 20.52 14.94
N ASP A 15 -14.83 21.69 15.55
CA ASP A 15 -13.97 22.80 15.11
C ASP A 15 -12.48 22.46 15.26
N ALA A 16 -12.10 21.80 16.36
CA ALA A 16 -10.75 21.26 16.53
C ALA A 16 -10.38 20.24 15.45
N LEU A 17 -11.33 19.40 15.03
CA LEU A 17 -11.13 18.46 13.93
C LEU A 17 -11.00 19.18 12.58
N ALA A 18 -11.85 20.17 12.33
CA ALA A 18 -11.81 20.98 11.11
C ALA A 18 -10.45 21.68 10.94
N GLY A 19 -9.94 22.29 12.00
CA GLY A 19 -8.60 22.92 11.98
C GLY A 19 -7.47 21.93 11.68
N ARG A 20 -7.58 20.68 12.15
CA ARG A 20 -6.61 19.62 11.82
C ARG A 20 -6.70 19.17 10.37
N VAL A 21 -7.90 19.10 9.78
CA VAL A 21 -8.06 18.79 8.36
C VAL A 21 -7.51 19.92 7.49
N ASP A 22 -7.77 21.17 7.84
CA ASP A 22 -7.23 22.34 7.12
C ASP A 22 -5.70 22.34 7.17
N ALA A 23 -5.12 22.07 8.35
CA ALA A 23 -3.66 21.96 8.53
C ALA A 23 -3.04 20.76 7.82
N ALA A 24 -3.78 19.65 7.67
CA ALA A 24 -3.32 18.50 6.91
C ALA A 24 -3.20 18.82 5.41
N GLY A 25 -3.80 19.89 4.91
CA GLY A 25 -3.72 20.29 3.51
C GLY A 25 -4.60 19.43 2.61
N HIS A 26 -5.06 20.03 1.50
CA HIS A 26 -6.05 19.44 0.60
C HIS A 26 -5.46 18.31 -0.29
N GLU A 27 -4.93 17.24 0.32
CA GLU A 27 -4.53 16.05 -0.41
C GLU A 27 -5.77 15.41 -1.04
N ARG A 28 -5.78 15.34 -2.38
CA ARG A 28 -6.83 14.66 -3.14
C ARG A 28 -6.77 13.18 -2.79
N VAL A 29 -7.81 12.67 -2.15
CA VAL A 29 -7.94 11.23 -1.92
C VAL A 29 -8.51 10.63 -3.20
N ALA A 30 -7.75 9.71 -3.81
CA ALA A 30 -8.05 9.18 -5.14
C ALA A 30 -9.38 8.40 -5.24
N GLN A 31 -9.99 8.03 -4.11
CA GLN A 31 -11.28 7.35 -4.04
C GLN A 31 -12.06 7.80 -2.80
N SER A 32 -13.39 7.82 -2.88
CA SER A 32 -14.30 8.05 -1.75
C SER A 32 -14.06 6.96 -0.69
N ARG A 33 -13.21 7.23 0.30
CA ARG A 33 -12.84 6.28 1.36
C ARG A 33 -13.88 6.16 2.48
N PHE A 34 -14.91 7.00 2.43
CA PHE A 34 -15.97 6.98 3.41
C PHE A 34 -17.17 6.19 2.89
N ASP A 35 -17.78 5.44 3.80
CA ASP A 35 -19.02 4.69 3.55
C ASP A 35 -20.13 5.65 3.11
N HIS A 36 -20.84 5.29 2.03
CA HIS A 36 -21.99 6.05 1.53
C HIS A 36 -23.14 6.12 2.54
N GLN A 37 -23.18 5.23 3.52
CA GLN A 37 -24.12 5.29 4.63
C GLN A 37 -23.82 6.45 5.59
N LEU A 38 -22.55 6.86 5.70
CA LEU A 38 -22.10 7.93 6.59
C LEU A 38 -22.08 9.29 5.88
N PHE A 39 -21.62 9.32 4.63
CA PHE A 39 -21.52 10.53 3.82
C PHE A 39 -22.20 10.34 2.46
N GLN A 40 -23.10 11.25 2.14
CA GLN A 40 -23.81 11.27 0.87
C GLN A 40 -22.96 11.94 -0.22
N THR A 41 -22.00 12.77 0.17
CA THR A 41 -21.09 13.48 -0.73
C THR A 41 -20.05 12.53 -1.32
N ARG A 42 -19.84 12.60 -2.64
CA ARG A 42 -18.82 11.84 -3.39
C ARG A 42 -17.57 12.67 -3.67
N GLY A 43 -17.26 13.58 -2.75
CA GLY A 43 -16.13 14.49 -2.86
C GLY A 43 -14.81 13.75 -2.93
N THR A 44 -13.83 14.32 -3.63
CA THR A 44 -12.44 13.80 -3.63
C THR A 44 -11.57 14.53 -2.61
N ARG A 45 -12.17 15.45 -1.84
CA ARG A 45 -11.51 16.29 -0.84
C ARG A 45 -12.15 16.07 0.52
N LEU A 46 -11.33 16.09 1.58
CA LEU A 46 -11.81 16.04 2.97
C LEU A 46 -12.71 17.24 3.30
N ASP A 47 -12.50 18.39 2.64
CA ASP A 47 -13.34 19.60 2.78
C ASP A 47 -14.82 19.33 2.46
N ASP A 48 -15.10 18.50 1.46
CA ASP A 48 -16.46 18.18 1.03
C ASP A 48 -17.21 17.41 2.14
N TYR A 49 -16.50 16.49 2.80
CA TYR A 49 -17.01 15.72 3.93
C TYR A 49 -17.16 16.58 5.20
N LEU A 50 -16.23 17.52 5.44
CA LEU A 50 -16.36 18.52 6.51
C LEU A 50 -17.59 19.41 6.30
N ALA A 51 -17.85 19.84 5.06
CA ALA A 51 -19.02 20.65 4.75
C ALA A 51 -20.33 19.89 5.05
N GLU A 52 -20.40 18.61 4.70
CA GLU A 52 -21.55 17.75 5.03
C GLU A 52 -21.73 17.57 6.55
N SER A 53 -20.65 17.39 7.31
CA SER A 53 -20.72 17.30 8.76
C SER A 53 -21.13 18.63 9.41
N ARG A 54 -20.69 19.78 8.88
CA ARG A 54 -21.19 21.11 9.31
C ARG A 54 -22.69 21.24 9.11
N GLN A 55 -23.22 20.79 7.98
CA GLN A 55 -24.66 20.79 7.74
C GLN A 55 -25.39 19.85 8.71
N THR A 56 -24.80 18.72 9.07
CA THR A 56 -25.35 17.78 10.05
C THR A 56 -25.41 18.40 11.45
N LEU A 57 -24.37 19.12 11.86
CA LEU A 57 -24.34 19.89 13.11
C LEU A 57 -25.42 20.98 13.14
N GLN A 58 -25.56 21.76 12.05
CA GLN A 58 -26.61 22.79 11.96
C GLN A 58 -28.02 22.20 12.09
N ARG A 59 -28.29 21.08 11.43
CA ARG A 59 -29.57 20.36 11.54
C ARG A 59 -29.80 19.84 12.95
N LEU A 60 -28.75 19.33 13.61
CA LEU A 60 -28.83 18.88 15.00
C LEU A 60 -29.22 20.04 15.93
N THR A 61 -28.57 21.20 15.81
CA THR A 61 -28.89 22.39 16.64
C THR A 61 -30.34 22.82 16.48
N LEU A 62 -30.84 22.94 15.24
CA LEU A 62 -32.24 23.29 14.97
C LEU A 62 -33.23 22.23 15.51
N THR A 63 -32.88 20.95 15.42
CA THR A 63 -33.74 19.85 15.90
C THR A 63 -33.81 19.80 17.42
N VAL A 64 -32.73 20.19 18.12
CA VAL A 64 -32.70 20.32 19.58
C VAL A 64 -33.61 21.45 20.06
N GLU A 65 -33.66 22.58 19.34
CA GLU A 65 -34.60 23.68 19.62
C GLU A 65 -36.06 23.27 19.44
N GLN A 66 -36.33 22.34 18.51
CA GLN A 66 -37.67 21.80 18.24
C GLN A 66 -38.09 20.67 19.20
N GLY A 67 -37.23 20.23 20.13
CA GLY A 67 -37.59 19.26 21.17
C GLY A 67 -37.81 17.80 20.72
N HIS A 68 -37.37 17.41 19.51
CA HIS A 68 -37.58 16.05 18.98
C HIS A 68 -36.47 15.09 19.41
N THR A 69 -36.59 14.49 20.59
CA THR A 69 -35.55 13.70 21.27
C THR A 69 -34.96 12.55 20.43
N GLU A 70 -35.78 11.78 19.70
CA GLU A 70 -35.29 10.66 18.88
C GLU A 70 -34.45 11.12 17.68
N ARG A 71 -34.89 12.20 17.00
CA ARG A 71 -34.15 12.78 15.87
C ARG A 71 -32.85 13.41 16.32
N VAL A 72 -32.83 14.01 17.51
CA VAL A 72 -31.60 14.54 18.13
C VAL A 72 -30.59 13.43 18.37
N ALA A 73 -31.01 12.31 18.95
CA ALA A 73 -30.12 11.18 19.23
C ALA A 73 -29.52 10.61 17.94
N TRP A 74 -30.35 10.43 16.90
CA TRP A 74 -29.88 9.92 15.60
C TRP A 74 -28.89 10.87 14.92
N LEU A 75 -29.19 12.18 14.89
CA LEU A 75 -28.29 13.19 14.29
C LEU A 75 -26.99 13.33 15.07
N ALA A 76 -27.04 13.24 16.40
CA ALA A 76 -25.84 13.27 17.24
C ALA A 76 -24.95 12.05 16.98
N GLN A 77 -25.53 10.84 16.91
CA GLN A 77 -24.78 9.63 16.59
C GLN A 77 -24.15 9.72 15.21
N ARG A 78 -24.93 10.15 14.20
CA ARG A 78 -24.42 10.33 12.83
C ARG A 78 -23.23 11.29 12.78
N LEU A 79 -23.30 12.40 13.51
CA LEU A 79 -22.20 13.38 13.56
C LEU A 79 -20.95 12.80 14.25
N ILE A 80 -21.13 12.02 15.32
CA ILE A 80 -20.01 11.32 15.99
C ILE A 80 -19.35 10.33 15.03
N ASP A 81 -20.13 9.55 14.28
CA ASP A 81 -19.59 8.57 13.34
C ASP A 81 -18.82 9.26 12.20
N GLN A 82 -19.36 10.37 11.67
CA GLN A 82 -18.68 11.20 10.67
C GLN A 82 -17.36 11.79 11.20
N MET A 83 -17.36 12.34 12.42
CA MET A 83 -16.16 12.88 13.06
C MET A 83 -15.11 11.79 13.31
N THR A 84 -15.55 10.59 13.70
CA THR A 84 -14.66 9.45 13.96
C THR A 84 -14.01 8.95 12.67
N ALA A 85 -14.78 8.87 11.59
CA ALA A 85 -14.27 8.50 10.28
C ALA A 85 -13.21 9.52 9.79
N LEU A 86 -13.50 10.82 9.89
CA LEU A 86 -12.55 11.89 9.54
C LEU A 86 -11.28 11.84 10.39
N ALA A 87 -11.40 11.65 11.71
CA ALA A 87 -10.25 11.54 12.60
C ALA A 87 -9.35 10.33 12.29
N ARG A 88 -9.96 9.20 11.90
CA ARG A 88 -9.23 7.99 11.49
C ARG A 88 -8.46 8.22 10.20
N GLU A 89 -9.07 8.88 9.21
CA GLU A 89 -8.39 9.16 7.93
C GLU A 89 -7.23 10.14 8.11
N LEU A 90 -7.35 11.14 8.99
CA LEU A 90 -6.21 12.00 9.33
C LEU A 90 -5.05 11.21 9.93
N ALA A 91 -5.34 10.29 10.86
CA ALA A 91 -4.30 9.46 11.47
C ALA A 91 -3.61 8.53 10.45
N THR A 92 -4.32 8.03 9.43
CA THR A 92 -3.72 7.22 8.37
C THR A 92 -2.90 8.05 7.37
N LEU A 93 -3.27 9.31 7.13
CA LEU A 93 -2.46 10.24 6.33
C LEU A 93 -1.11 10.53 7.00
N ASP A 94 -1.10 10.80 8.31
CA ASP A 94 0.14 11.03 9.07
C ASP A 94 1.09 9.83 8.98
N LEU A 95 0.54 8.61 9.12
CA LEU A 95 1.31 7.37 8.97
C LEU A 95 1.83 7.16 7.54
N ARG A 96 1.08 7.57 6.52
CA ARG A 96 1.48 7.45 5.11
C ARG A 96 2.56 8.45 4.72
N ARG A 97 2.52 9.68 5.25
CA ARG A 97 3.60 10.68 5.05
C ARG A 97 4.93 10.24 5.65
N GLY A 98 4.87 9.49 6.76
CA GLY A 98 6.05 8.90 7.39
C GLY A 98 6.60 7.65 6.69
N GLN A 99 5.89 7.07 5.72
CA GLN A 99 6.36 5.89 5.01
C GLN A 99 7.21 6.27 3.79
N PRO A 100 8.41 5.67 3.62
CA PRO A 100 9.18 5.87 2.40
C PRO A 100 8.35 5.38 1.21
N ALA A 101 8.33 6.18 0.14
CA ALA A 101 7.60 5.87 -1.09
C ALA A 101 7.90 4.44 -1.55
N LYS A 102 6.85 3.68 -1.88
CA LYS A 102 6.94 2.32 -2.42
C LYS A 102 7.97 2.34 -3.56
N ALA A 103 9.04 1.55 -3.41
CA ALA A 103 10.13 1.49 -4.38
C ALA A 103 9.58 1.38 -5.80
N ALA A 104 10.19 2.10 -6.73
CA ALA A 104 9.81 2.13 -8.14
C ALA A 104 9.51 0.71 -8.66
N PRO A 105 8.51 0.54 -9.55
CA PRO A 105 8.15 -0.77 -10.06
C PRO A 105 9.39 -1.43 -10.66
N VAL A 106 9.84 -2.50 -10.01
CA VAL A 106 11.00 -3.27 -10.46
C VAL A 106 10.69 -3.80 -11.86
N ASP A 107 11.53 -3.47 -12.83
CA ASP A 107 11.41 -4.00 -14.18
C ASP A 107 11.79 -5.49 -14.18
N TYR A 108 10.76 -6.34 -14.10
CA TYR A 108 10.92 -7.79 -14.07
C TYR A 108 11.52 -8.33 -15.38
N TYR A 109 11.30 -7.69 -16.53
CA TYR A 109 11.89 -8.12 -17.80
C TYR A 109 13.38 -7.79 -17.84
N ALA A 110 13.80 -6.61 -17.34
CA ALA A 110 15.22 -6.30 -17.21
C ALA A 110 15.94 -7.30 -16.30
N ARG A 111 15.32 -7.65 -15.16
CA ARG A 111 15.87 -8.67 -14.25
C ARG A 111 15.91 -10.06 -14.86
N LEU A 112 14.89 -10.44 -15.65
CA LEU A 112 14.85 -11.70 -16.36
C LEU A 112 16.04 -11.80 -17.34
N ASN A 113 16.24 -10.76 -18.15
CA ASN A 113 17.33 -10.71 -19.11
C ASN A 113 18.72 -10.80 -18.43
N GLU A 114 18.91 -10.08 -17.32
CA GLU A 114 20.16 -10.15 -16.54
C GLU A 114 20.46 -11.58 -16.05
N HIS A 115 19.43 -12.29 -15.55
CA HIS A 115 19.60 -13.66 -15.06
C HIS A 115 19.83 -14.65 -16.19
N GLN A 116 19.22 -14.45 -17.37
CA GLN A 116 19.48 -15.26 -18.57
C GLN A 116 20.92 -15.09 -19.06
N ASP A 117 21.46 -13.86 -19.05
CA ASP A 117 22.86 -13.60 -19.39
C ASP A 117 23.83 -14.23 -18.40
N TYR A 118 23.47 -14.23 -17.11
CA TYR A 118 24.26 -14.91 -16.09
C TYR A 118 24.21 -16.43 -16.24
N GLU A 119 23.06 -17.02 -16.58
CA GLU A 119 22.92 -18.44 -16.88
C GLU A 119 23.82 -18.86 -18.06
N ARG A 120 23.75 -18.11 -19.18
CA ARG A 120 24.59 -18.36 -20.36
C ARG A 120 26.09 -18.35 -20.04
N ARG A 121 26.52 -17.39 -19.20
CA ARG A 121 27.90 -17.30 -18.74
C ARG A 121 28.31 -18.47 -17.86
N LEU A 122 27.46 -18.90 -16.92
CA LEU A 122 27.74 -20.06 -16.06
C LEU A 122 27.86 -21.35 -16.88
N VAL A 123 26.98 -21.57 -17.85
CA VAL A 123 27.04 -22.76 -18.73
C VAL A 123 28.34 -22.77 -19.52
N THR A 124 28.77 -21.62 -20.05
CA THR A 124 30.04 -21.49 -20.77
C THR A 124 31.22 -21.81 -19.86
N MET A 125 31.26 -21.22 -18.66
CA MET A 125 32.32 -21.47 -17.66
C MET A 125 32.44 -22.94 -17.24
N ILE A 126 31.32 -23.67 -17.17
CA ILE A 126 31.29 -25.11 -16.87
C ILE A 126 31.89 -25.89 -18.05
N ARG A 127 31.45 -25.60 -19.28
CA ARG A 127 31.95 -26.26 -20.50
C ARG A 127 33.45 -26.07 -20.66
N ASP A 128 33.95 -24.85 -20.50
CA ASP A 128 35.38 -24.55 -20.64
C ASP A 128 36.22 -25.35 -19.64
N ARG A 129 35.77 -25.43 -18.37
CA ARG A 129 36.45 -26.20 -17.33
C ARG A 129 36.36 -27.70 -17.57
N ASP A 130 35.24 -28.18 -18.09
CA ASP A 130 35.08 -29.59 -18.44
C ASP A 130 36.03 -30.00 -19.57
N SER A 131 36.16 -29.16 -20.61
CA SER A 131 37.15 -29.36 -21.68
C SER A 131 38.58 -29.34 -21.15
N LEU A 132 38.93 -28.38 -20.27
CA LEU A 132 40.25 -28.36 -19.62
C LEU A 132 40.51 -29.64 -18.82
N ARG A 133 39.51 -30.11 -18.07
CA ARG A 133 39.61 -31.34 -17.26
C ARG A 133 39.87 -32.56 -18.13
N GLN A 134 39.20 -32.66 -19.27
CA GLN A 134 39.38 -33.76 -20.23
C GLN A 134 40.75 -33.71 -20.93
N SER A 135 41.30 -32.51 -21.16
CA SER A 135 42.58 -32.35 -21.84
C SER A 135 43.81 -32.51 -20.94
N THR A 136 43.66 -32.31 -19.63
CA THR A 136 44.78 -32.37 -18.68
C THR A 136 45.08 -33.81 -18.28
N GLY A 137 46.38 -34.19 -18.29
CA GLY A 137 46.85 -35.50 -17.81
C GLY A 137 47.23 -35.56 -16.32
N ASP A 138 47.21 -34.41 -15.63
CA ASP A 138 47.51 -34.29 -14.21
C ASP A 138 46.26 -34.55 -13.35
N SER A 139 46.28 -35.65 -12.59
CA SER A 139 45.18 -36.06 -11.71
C SER A 139 44.85 -35.02 -10.63
N ALA A 140 45.83 -34.29 -10.10
CA ALA A 140 45.56 -33.27 -9.08
C ALA A 140 44.79 -32.09 -9.69
N ARG A 141 45.20 -31.66 -10.90
CA ARG A 141 44.52 -30.62 -11.65
C ARG A 141 43.11 -31.04 -12.09
N GLN A 142 42.91 -32.31 -12.47
CA GLN A 142 41.58 -32.84 -12.78
C GLN A 142 40.64 -32.73 -11.57
N GLN A 143 41.10 -33.12 -10.37
CA GLN A 143 40.30 -33.06 -9.15
C GLN A 143 39.93 -31.62 -8.76
N GLN A 144 40.86 -30.66 -8.92
CA GLN A 144 40.55 -29.24 -8.75
C GLN A 144 39.45 -28.77 -9.70
N LEU A 145 39.56 -29.10 -10.99
CA LEU A 145 38.57 -28.71 -12.00
C LEU A 145 37.19 -29.33 -11.72
N GLN A 146 37.13 -30.57 -11.20
CA GLN A 146 35.86 -31.17 -10.76
C GLN A 146 35.19 -30.38 -9.62
N GLN A 147 35.97 -29.93 -8.63
CA GLN A 147 35.44 -29.10 -7.54
C GLN A 147 34.93 -27.74 -8.05
N GLU A 148 35.67 -27.11 -8.96
CA GLU A 148 35.24 -25.86 -9.59
C GLU A 148 33.95 -26.03 -10.41
N ILE A 149 33.84 -27.12 -11.17
CA ILE A 149 32.64 -27.45 -11.94
C ILE A 149 31.45 -27.64 -10.99
N ALA A 150 31.58 -28.44 -9.93
CA ALA A 150 30.52 -28.65 -8.96
C ALA A 150 30.06 -27.35 -8.29
N ALA A 151 30.98 -26.43 -7.98
CA ALA A 151 30.65 -25.12 -7.45
C ALA A 151 29.86 -24.25 -8.44
N LEU A 152 30.23 -24.28 -9.73
CA LEU A 152 29.52 -23.58 -10.80
C LEU A 152 28.13 -24.18 -11.06
N GLU A 153 27.99 -25.50 -11.03
CA GLU A 153 26.70 -26.20 -11.14
C GLU A 153 25.75 -25.81 -10.00
N GLY A 154 26.26 -25.71 -8.76
CA GLY A 154 25.49 -25.20 -7.62
C GLY A 154 25.06 -23.74 -7.76
N ARG A 155 25.85 -22.89 -8.44
CA ARG A 155 25.45 -21.52 -8.80
C ARG A 155 24.40 -21.51 -9.90
N LEU A 156 24.55 -22.36 -10.92
CA LEU A 156 23.62 -22.49 -12.04
C LEU A 156 22.24 -22.95 -11.57
N ALA A 157 22.18 -23.93 -10.67
CA ALA A 157 20.93 -24.38 -10.07
C ALA A 157 20.18 -23.24 -9.35
N ARG A 158 20.89 -22.44 -8.55
CA ARG A 158 20.31 -21.26 -7.88
C ARG A 158 19.86 -20.18 -8.86
N CYS A 159 20.62 -19.95 -9.94
CA CYS A 159 20.24 -19.02 -11.01
C CYS A 159 18.93 -19.44 -11.68
N ARG A 160 18.79 -20.73 -12.03
CA ARG A 160 17.57 -21.28 -12.62
C ARG A 160 16.37 -21.19 -11.69
N GLN A 161 16.57 -21.40 -10.39
CA GLN A 161 15.50 -21.19 -9.40
C GLN A 161 15.06 -19.72 -9.33
N ALA A 162 15.99 -18.78 -9.45
CA ALA A 162 15.67 -17.36 -9.48
C ALA A 162 14.92 -16.98 -10.77
N LEU A 163 15.34 -17.48 -11.93
CA LEU A 163 14.65 -17.31 -13.22
C LEU A 163 13.19 -17.79 -13.13
N ALA A 164 12.95 -19.01 -12.67
CA ALA A 164 11.61 -19.55 -12.51
C ALA A 164 10.72 -18.72 -11.57
N ARG A 165 11.30 -18.08 -10.56
CA ARG A 165 10.54 -17.17 -9.68
C ARG A 165 10.17 -15.87 -10.39
N ILE A 166 11.09 -15.31 -11.19
CA ILE A 166 10.86 -14.09 -11.97
C ILE A 166 9.78 -14.35 -13.03
N GLU A 167 9.86 -15.47 -13.75
CA GLU A 167 8.87 -15.87 -14.76
C GLU A 167 7.47 -16.01 -14.16
N ARG A 168 7.34 -16.69 -13.01
CA ARG A 168 6.05 -16.80 -12.29
C ARG A 168 5.50 -15.47 -11.79
N LEU A 169 6.36 -14.46 -11.54
CA LEU A 169 5.91 -13.12 -11.16
C LEU A 169 5.40 -12.36 -12.38
N ILE A 170 6.09 -12.49 -13.52
CA ILE A 170 5.65 -11.92 -14.80
C ILE A 170 4.31 -12.53 -15.20
N GLU A 171 4.19 -13.86 -15.19
CA GLU A 171 2.97 -14.58 -15.54
C GLU A 171 1.78 -14.19 -14.66
N ARG A 172 1.98 -14.06 -13.34
CA ARG A 172 0.90 -13.60 -12.43
C ARG A 172 0.43 -12.18 -12.74
N ARG A 173 1.36 -11.30 -13.10
CA ARG A 173 1.07 -9.92 -13.48
C ARG A 173 0.36 -9.82 -14.82
N GLU A 174 0.80 -10.60 -15.80
CA GLU A 174 0.19 -10.69 -17.15
C GLU A 174 -1.22 -11.29 -17.09
N ASN A 175 -1.44 -12.31 -16.24
CA ASN A 175 -2.74 -12.96 -16.04
C ASN A 175 -3.70 -12.16 -15.13
N GLY A 176 -3.34 -10.95 -14.71
CA GLY A 176 -4.21 -10.08 -13.90
C GLY A 176 -4.45 -10.57 -12.47
N LEU A 177 -3.68 -11.54 -11.97
CA LEU A 177 -3.79 -12.07 -10.60
C LEU A 177 -3.20 -11.12 -9.55
N ASP A 178 -2.56 -10.03 -9.98
CA ASP A 178 -2.16 -8.89 -9.14
C ASP A 178 -3.22 -7.77 -9.09
N ALA A 179 -4.46 -8.04 -9.51
CA ALA A 179 -5.63 -7.19 -9.21
C ALA A 179 -6.09 -7.39 -7.75
N GLY A 180 -5.17 -7.18 -6.81
CA GLY A 180 -5.49 -7.02 -5.40
C GLY A 180 -5.98 -5.60 -5.15
N TRP A 181 -7.30 -5.45 -5.11
CA TRP A 181 -8.03 -4.31 -4.56
C TRP A 181 -7.65 -4.04 -3.10
#